data_AF-A0AAD5Y585-F1
#
_entry.id   AF-A0AAD5Y585-F1
#
_cell.length_a   1.000
_cell.length_b   1.000
_cell.length_c   1.000
_cell.angle_alpha   90.00
_cell.angle_beta   90.00
_cell.angle_gamma   90.00
#
_symmetry.space_group_name_H-M   'P 1'
#
loop_
_entity.id
_entity.type
_entity.pdbx_description
1 polymer ?
#
loop_
_entity_poly.entity_id
_entity_poly.type
_entity_poly.pdbx_seq_one_letter_code
_entity_poly.pdbx_strand_id
1 'polypeptide(L)'
;MAAASFGEMAACIVRVPTEVMKQRLQVGHFQSLNQAAVDIWTKQGLFGFYRGYGTTIFREIPFACIQFPLFESLKKVYRNIKGKNINAVEAGLCGMVAGGTAAGLTTPLDVIKTRIMLSTKVLLP
;
A
#
# COMPACT_ATOMS: atom_id res chain seq x y z
N MET A 1 15.76 -3.71 4.76
CA MET A 1 14.73 -3.92 3.72
C MET A 1 13.97 -5.22 3.93
N ALA A 2 14.62 -6.41 3.96
CA ALA A 2 13.93 -7.68 4.14
C ALA A 2 13.01 -7.75 5.39
N ALA A 3 13.50 -7.35 6.57
CA ALA A 3 12.69 -7.31 7.79
C ALA A 3 11.47 -6.36 7.69
N ALA A 4 11.61 -5.25 6.96
CA ALA A 4 10.50 -4.32 6.72
C ALA A 4 9.43 -4.98 5.84
N SER A 5 9.84 -5.65 4.75
CA SER A 5 8.92 -6.36 3.86
C SER A 5 8.17 -7.49 4.58
N PHE A 6 8.83 -8.26 5.45
CA PHE A 6 8.15 -9.29 6.27
C PHE A 6 7.15 -8.68 7.25
N GLY A 7 7.51 -7.56 7.89
CA GLY A 7 6.58 -6.81 8.75
C GLY A 7 5.37 -6.30 7.97
N GLU A 8 5.56 -5.85 6.74
CA GLU A 8 4.51 -5.36 5.86
C GLU A 8 3.58 -6.48 5.39
N MET A 9 4.12 -7.66 5.08
CA MET A 9 3.32 -8.86 4.80
C MET A 9 2.46 -9.24 6.00
N ALA A 10 3.04 -9.29 7.21
CA ALA A 10 2.29 -9.58 8.43
C ALA A 10 1.19 -8.53 8.69
N ALA A 11 1.49 -7.24 8.50
CA ALA A 11 0.50 -6.17 8.63
C ALA A 11 -0.63 -6.29 7.59
N CYS A 12 -0.31 -6.71 6.36
CA CYS A 12 -1.29 -6.92 5.30
C CYS A 12 -2.30 -8.03 5.64
N ILE A 13 -1.96 -9.01 6.49
CA ILE A 13 -2.90 -10.06 6.91
C ILE A 13 -4.10 -9.43 7.63
N VAL A 14 -3.87 -8.42 8.46
CA VAL A 14 -4.92 -7.72 9.21
C VAL A 14 -5.54 -6.59 8.39
N ARG A 15 -4.72 -5.88 7.60
CA ARG A 15 -5.15 -4.69 6.86
C ARG A 15 -5.96 -5.01 5.61
N VAL A 16 -5.65 -6.08 4.88
CA VAL A 16 -6.33 -6.38 3.61
C VAL A 16 -7.82 -6.70 3.79
N PRO A 17 -8.26 -7.52 4.76
CA PRO A 17 -9.70 -7.74 5.00
C PRO A 17 -10.47 -6.45 5.28
N THR A 18 -9.89 -5.55 6.08
CA THR A 18 -10.51 -4.26 6.41
C THR A 18 -10.50 -3.30 5.21
N GLU A 19 -9.48 -3.32 4.36
CA GLU A 19 -9.46 -2.58 3.09
C GLU A 19 -10.52 -3.08 2.11
N VAL A 20 -10.66 -4.39 1.91
CA VAL A 20 -11.68 -4.96 1.00
C VAL A 20 -13.08 -4.52 1.44
N MET A 21 -13.37 -4.57 2.75
CA MET A 21 -14.66 -4.12 3.28
C MET A 21 -14.88 -2.62 3.05
N LYS A 22 -13.88 -1.76 3.30
CA LYS A 22 -13.97 -0.31 3.08
C LYS A 22 -14.14 0.05 1.61
N GLN A 23 -13.39 -0.60 0.72
CA GLN A 23 -13.45 -0.34 -0.71
C GLN A 23 -14.83 -0.67 -1.29
N ARG A 24 -15.45 -1.79 -0.89
CA ARG A 24 -16.81 -2.14 -1.34
C ARG A 24 -17.88 -1.14 -0.89
N LEU A 25 -17.67 -0.51 0.26
CA LEU A 25 -18.53 0.60 0.71
C LEU A 25 -18.31 1.86 -0.12
N GLN A 26 -17.05 2.23 -0.38
CA GLN A 26 -16.71 3.44 -1.15
C GLN A 26 -17.16 3.37 -2.61
N VAL A 27 -17.24 2.17 -3.20
CA VAL A 27 -17.78 1.96 -4.56
C VAL A 27 -19.33 1.95 -4.56
N GLY A 28 -19.97 2.09 -3.40
CA GLY A 28 -21.43 2.23 -3.28
C GLY A 28 -22.21 0.92 -3.38
N HIS A 29 -21.54 -0.25 -3.32
CA HIS A 29 -22.21 -1.55 -3.38
C HIS A 29 -22.97 -1.91 -2.09
N PHE A 30 -22.62 -1.31 -0.95
CA PHE A 30 -23.28 -1.57 0.33
C PHE A 30 -23.36 -0.29 1.18
N GLN A 31 -24.39 -0.18 2.02
CA GLN A 31 -24.59 0.95 2.95
C GLN A 31 -23.97 0.68 4.33
N SER A 32 -23.51 -0.55 4.60
CA SER A 32 -23.04 -0.96 5.93
C SER A 32 -21.94 -2.02 5.89
N LEU A 33 -20.94 -1.88 6.77
CA LEU A 33 -19.81 -2.82 6.91
C LEU A 33 -20.27 -4.27 7.16
N ASN A 34 -21.31 -4.44 7.99
CA ASN A 34 -21.84 -5.77 8.32
C ASN A 34 -22.48 -6.46 7.11
N GLN A 35 -23.20 -5.71 6.26
CA GLN A 35 -23.79 -6.25 5.04
C GLN A 35 -22.70 -6.69 4.05
N ALA A 36 -21.64 -5.88 3.91
CA ALA A 36 -20.49 -6.25 3.08
C ALA A 36 -19.75 -7.50 3.62
N ALA A 37 -19.56 -7.60 4.95
CA ALA A 37 -18.92 -8.77 5.58
C ALA A 37 -19.73 -10.05 5.36
N VAL A 38 -21.04 -10.00 5.61
CA VAL A 38 -21.93 -11.14 5.42
C VAL A 38 -21.98 -11.56 3.94
N ASP A 39 -22.06 -10.61 3.01
CA ASP A 39 -22.09 -10.92 1.58
C ASP A 39 -20.78 -11.56 1.09
N ILE A 40 -19.62 -11.05 1.53
CA ILE A 40 -18.31 -11.64 1.23
C ILE A 40 -18.23 -13.06 1.78
N TRP A 41 -18.58 -13.25 3.05
CA TRP A 41 -18.55 -14.54 3.71
C TRP A 41 -19.43 -15.57 3.00
N THR A 42 -20.65 -15.18 2.64
CA THR A 42 -21.64 -16.10 2.06
C THR A 42 -21.33 -16.44 0.60
N LYS A 43 -20.80 -15.50 -0.20
CA LYS A 43 -20.56 -15.71 -1.64
C LYS A 43 -19.13 -16.15 -1.98
N GLN A 44 -18.15 -15.76 -1.18
CA GLN A 44 -16.71 -15.91 -1.51
C GLN A 44 -15.91 -16.60 -0.39
N GLY A 45 -16.53 -16.84 0.77
CA GLY A 45 -15.88 -17.45 1.92
C GLY A 45 -14.71 -16.62 2.47
N LEU A 46 -13.83 -17.29 3.22
CA LEU A 46 -12.65 -16.66 3.85
C LEU A 46 -11.70 -16.03 2.82
N PHE A 47 -11.53 -16.67 1.66
CA PHE A 47 -10.64 -16.20 0.60
C PHE A 47 -11.13 -14.91 -0.07
N GLY A 48 -12.44 -14.62 0.01
CA GLY A 48 -13.02 -13.36 -0.46
C GLY A 48 -12.47 -12.12 0.25
N PHE A 49 -12.12 -12.23 1.53
CA PHE A 49 -11.53 -11.14 2.32
C PHE A 49 -10.07 -10.85 1.98
N TYR A 50 -9.34 -11.86 1.47
CA TYR A 50 -7.95 -11.72 1.06
C TYR A 50 -7.78 -11.46 -0.44
N ARG A 51 -8.90 -11.22 -1.15
CA ARG A 51 -8.89 -10.91 -2.58
C ARG A 51 -8.17 -9.58 -2.81
N GLY A 52 -6.94 -9.64 -3.34
CA GLY A 52 -6.04 -8.48 -3.51
C GLY A 52 -4.86 -8.43 -2.54
N TYR A 53 -4.67 -9.43 -1.67
CA TYR A 53 -3.51 -9.52 -0.78
C TYR A 53 -2.18 -9.53 -1.56
N GLY A 54 -2.09 -10.38 -2.59
CA GLY A 54 -0.89 -10.46 -3.43
C GLY A 54 -0.59 -9.18 -4.19
N THR A 55 -1.63 -8.48 -4.69
CA THR A 55 -1.44 -7.20 -5.40
C THR A 55 -1.06 -6.05 -4.47
N THR A 56 -1.53 -6.09 -3.22
CA THR A 56 -1.07 -5.15 -2.18
C THR A 56 0.40 -5.36 -1.89
N ILE A 57 0.85 -6.60 -1.63
CA ILE A 57 2.28 -6.88 -1.37
C ILE A 57 3.14 -6.47 -2.56
N PHE A 58 2.72 -6.82 -3.79
CA PHE A 58 3.43 -6.48 -5.01
C PHE A 58 3.61 -4.98 -5.23
N ARG A 59 2.74 -4.15 -4.65
CA ARG A 59 2.82 -2.69 -4.67
C ARG A 59 3.67 -2.13 -3.53
N GLU A 60 3.46 -2.60 -2.30
CA GLU A 60 4.15 -2.09 -1.12
C GLU A 60 5.66 -2.35 -1.21
N ILE A 61 6.09 -3.53 -1.69
CA ILE A 61 7.51 -3.89 -1.74
C ILE A 61 8.31 -2.91 -2.64
N PRO A 62 7.95 -2.68 -3.93
CA PRO A 62 8.67 -1.72 -4.77
C PRO A 62 8.60 -0.29 -4.22
N PHE A 63 7.46 0.11 -3.65
CA PHE A 63 7.30 1.42 -3.05
C PHE A 63 8.27 1.64 -1.89
N ALA A 64 8.34 0.71 -0.94
CA ALA A 64 9.28 0.75 0.18
C ALA A 64 10.74 0.70 -0.30
N CYS A 65 11.04 -0.16 -1.28
CA CYS A 65 12.39 -0.28 -1.85
C CYS A 65 12.89 1.01 -2.52
N ILE A 66 12.01 1.87 -3.01
CA ILE A 66 12.39 3.14 -3.63
C ILE A 66 12.34 4.27 -2.59
N GLN A 67 11.27 4.37 -1.81
CA GLN A 67 11.05 5.49 -0.89
C GLN A 67 12.10 5.55 0.22
N PHE A 68 12.41 4.42 0.88
CA PHE A 68 13.32 4.42 2.03
C PHE A 68 14.76 4.81 1.65
N PRO A 69 15.40 4.21 0.62
CA PRO A 69 16.74 4.62 0.20
C PRO A 69 16.81 6.07 -0.28
N LEU A 70 15.79 6.53 -1.01
CA LEU A 70 15.74 7.90 -1.50
C LEU A 70 15.60 8.89 -0.33
N PHE A 71 14.74 8.58 0.64
CA PHE A 71 14.58 9.37 1.86
C PHE A 71 15.88 9.45 2.67
N GLU A 72 16.55 8.31 2.92
CA GLU A 72 17.83 8.31 3.64
C GLU A 72 18.91 9.09 2.89
N SER A 73 18.96 8.96 1.56
CA SER A 73 19.95 9.66 0.73
C SER A 73 19.74 11.17 0.76
N LEU A 74 18.49 11.62 0.58
CA LEU A 74 18.14 13.04 0.68
C LEU A 74 18.45 13.60 2.08
N LYS A 75 18.14 12.83 3.12
CA LYS A 75 18.44 13.20 4.52
C LYS A 75 19.95 13.31 4.76
N LYS A 76 20.77 12.40 4.21
CA LYS A 76 22.23 12.45 4.32
C LYS A 76 22.80 13.68 3.60
N VAL A 77 22.37 13.94 2.37
CA VAL A 77 22.81 15.11 1.59
C VAL A 77 22.45 16.41 2.31
N TYR A 78 21.20 16.54 2.76
CA TYR A 78 20.72 17.74 3.43
C TYR A 78 21.43 18.00 4.76
N ARG A 79 21.73 16.93 5.52
CA ARG A 79 22.54 17.02 6.75
C ARG A 79 23.96 17.50 6.46
N ASN A 80 24.56 17.02 5.37
CA ASN A 80 25.93 17.37 5.00
C ASN A 80 26.05 18.84 4.56
N ILE A 81 25.03 19.38 3.88
CA ILE A 81 24.97 20.80 3.49
C ILE A 81 24.77 21.70 4.71
N LYS A 82 23.90 21.31 5.65
CA LYS A 82 23.52 22.15 6.79
C LYS A 82 24.47 22.03 7.98
N GLY A 83 25.24 20.95 8.09
CA GLY A 83 26.17 20.69 9.21
C GLY A 83 25.50 20.48 10.58
N LYS A 84 24.17 20.39 10.64
CA LYS A 84 23.37 20.22 11.87
C LYS A 84 22.31 19.13 11.68
N ASN A 85 21.74 18.64 12.78
CA ASN A 85 20.63 17.71 12.74
C ASN A 85 19.41 18.34 12.03
N ILE A 86 18.71 17.51 11.28
CA ILE A 86 17.58 17.91 10.43
C ILE A 86 16.34 18.07 11.31
N ASN A 87 15.63 19.20 11.15
CA ASN A 87 14.41 19.45 11.89
C ASN A 87 13.23 18.61 11.33
N ALA A 88 12.16 18.42 12.10
CA ALA A 88 11.01 17.61 11.70
C ALA A 88 10.38 18.08 10.37
N VAL A 89 10.30 19.40 10.14
CA VAL A 89 9.78 19.99 8.90
C VAL A 89 10.66 19.67 7.70
N GLU A 90 11.98 19.70 7.86
CA GLU A 90 12.95 19.43 6.79
C GLU A 90 13.00 17.94 6.45
N ALA A 91 12.86 17.07 7.46
CA ALA A 91 12.63 15.66 7.24
C ALA A 91 11.31 15.43 6.51
N GLY A 92 10.26 16.19 6.83
CA GLY A 92 8.99 16.18 6.11
C GLY A 92 9.15 16.52 4.62
N LEU A 93 9.92 17.57 4.28
CA LEU A 93 10.21 17.95 2.90
C LEU A 93 10.98 16.86 2.14
N CYS A 94 12.01 16.29 2.76
CA CYS A 94 12.74 15.16 2.18
C CYS A 94 11.83 13.95 1.96
N GLY A 95 10.93 13.69 2.91
CA GLY A 95 9.93 12.63 2.84
C GLY A 95 8.92 12.86 1.71
N MET A 96 8.52 14.11 1.48
CA MET A 96 7.61 14.48 0.40
C MET A 96 8.23 14.29 -0.98
N VAL A 97 9.49 14.70 -1.17
CA VAL A 97 10.21 14.47 -2.42
C VAL A 97 10.43 12.97 -2.64
N ALA A 98 10.90 12.26 -1.61
CA ALA A 98 11.10 10.81 -1.69
C ALA A 98 9.81 10.04 -2.00
N GLY A 99 8.73 10.37 -1.30
CA GLY A 99 7.41 9.78 -1.51
C GLY A 99 6.84 10.11 -2.88
N GLY A 100 7.00 11.35 -3.35
CA GLY A 100 6.54 11.77 -4.68
C GLY A 100 7.28 11.06 -5.82
N THR A 101 8.60 10.95 -5.73
CA THR A 101 9.39 10.21 -6.72
C THR A 101 9.08 8.71 -6.69
N ALA A 102 8.96 8.12 -5.50
CA ALA A 102 8.55 6.73 -5.34
C ALA A 102 7.15 6.49 -5.94
N ALA A 103 6.18 7.35 -5.61
CA ALA A 103 4.83 7.28 -6.14
C ALA A 103 4.80 7.41 -7.68
N GLY A 104 5.57 8.32 -8.26
CA GLY A 104 5.68 8.47 -9.70
C GLY A 104 6.20 7.20 -10.39
N LEU A 105 7.22 6.56 -9.80
CA LEU A 105 7.78 5.31 -10.32
C LEU A 105 6.87 4.09 -10.09
N THR A 106 6.10 4.08 -9.00
CA THR A 106 5.15 2.99 -8.70
C THR A 106 3.76 3.19 -9.26
N THR A 107 3.45 4.35 -9.83
CA THR A 107 2.15 4.65 -10.48
C THR A 107 1.70 3.55 -11.46
N PRO A 108 2.54 2.99 -12.35
CA PRO A 108 2.11 1.87 -13.19
C PRO A 108 1.70 0.61 -12.39
N LEU A 109 2.37 0.34 -11.26
CA LEU A 109 2.01 -0.76 -10.36
C LEU A 109 0.70 -0.48 -9.62
N ASP A 110 0.45 0.76 -9.21
CA ASP A 110 -0.81 1.20 -8.61
C ASP A 110 -1.99 1.01 -9.59
N VAL A 111 -1.78 1.29 -10.88
CA VAL A 111 -2.77 1.03 -11.94
C VAL A 111 -3.05 -0.48 -12.07
N ILE A 112 -2.03 -1.33 -12.04
CA ILE A 112 -2.21 -2.79 -12.09
C ILE A 112 -2.99 -3.29 -10.86
N LYS A 113 -2.65 -2.82 -9.66
CA LYS A 113 -3.36 -3.18 -8.42
C LYS A 113 -4.84 -2.85 -8.51
N THR A 114 -5.17 -1.60 -8.89
CA THR A 114 -6.57 -1.16 -8.99
C THR A 114 -7.33 -1.94 -10.06
N ARG A 115 -6.71 -2.23 -11.21
CA ARG A 115 -7.30 -3.08 -12.26
C ARG A 115 -7.59 -4.50 -11.78
N ILE A 116 -6.67 -5.15 -11.05
CA ILE A 116 -6.87 -6.51 -10.54
C ILE A 116 -7.91 -6.53 -9.42
N MET A 117 -7.88 -5.55 -8.52
CA MET A 117 -8.80 -5.44 -7.38
C MET A 117 -10.24 -5.14 -7.83
N LEU A 118 -10.41 -4.41 -8.95
CA LEU A 118 -11.70 -4.14 -9.58
C LEU A 118 -12.12 -5.21 -10.60
N SER A 119 -11.20 -6.04 -11.10
CA SER A 119 -11.51 -7.06 -12.10
C SER A 119 -12.29 -8.23 -11.48
N THR A 120 -13.54 -8.35 -11.91
CA THR A 120 -14.45 -9.45 -11.55
C THR A 120 -14.02 -10.80 -12.13
N LYS A 121 -13.21 -10.82 -13.20
CA LYS A 121 -12.72 -12.07 -13.80
C LYS A 121 -11.62 -12.70 -12.94
N VAL A 122 -11.94 -13.90 -12.46
CA VAL A 122 -11.02 -14.83 -11.83
C VAL A 122 -9.89 -15.12 -12.81
N LEU A 123 -8.73 -14.50 -12.60
CA LEU A 123 -7.49 -14.96 -13.21
C LEU A 123 -6.98 -16.15 -12.38
N LEU A 124 -7.63 -17.31 -12.60
CA LEU A 124 -7.00 -18.62 -12.46
C LEU A 124 -6.22 -18.86 -13.76
N PRO A 125 -4.98 -19.35 -13.66
CA PRO A 125 -4.62 -20.65 -14.18
C PRO A 125 -4.92 -21.74 -13.16
#